data_AF-A0A7J2TZV8-F1
#
_entry.id   AF-A0A7J2TZV8-F1
#
_cell.length_a   1.000
_cell.length_b   1.000
_cell.length_c   1.000
_cell.angle_alpha   90.00
_cell.angle_beta   90.00
_cell.angle_gamma   90.00
#
_symmetry.space_group_name_H-M   'P 1'
#
loop_
_entity.id
_entity.type
_entity.pdbx_description
1 polymer ?
#
loop_
_entity_poly.entity_id
_entity_poly.type
_entity_poly.pdbx_seq_one_letter_code
_entity_poly.pdbx_strand_id
1 'polypeptide(L)'
;MHNLLKSRKAQFYIISVVGIVTILYAVGKSLTSYSIIDTSEVALRNDFFIFNNIVEKTLATLNVSKNCEELKFNLEEFKLIATRAFAPHFRIDYNYTIASCTAISATVNFNITLYSINSEIKTSFTKIINW
;
A
#
# COMPACT_ATOMS: atom_id res chain seq x y z
N MET A 1 68.19 -22.85 -17.85
CA MET A 1 66.73 -23.04 -18.11
C MET A 1 65.88 -23.12 -16.83
N HIS A 2 66.34 -22.57 -15.69
CA HIS A 2 65.61 -22.66 -14.40
C HIS A 2 64.83 -21.39 -14.04
N ASN A 3 65.19 -20.24 -14.62
CA ASN A 3 64.57 -18.93 -14.34
C ASN A 3 63.26 -18.67 -15.11
N LEU A 4 63.09 -19.28 -16.29
CA LEU A 4 61.85 -19.15 -17.08
C LEU A 4 60.65 -19.84 -16.42
N LEU A 5 60.88 -20.95 -15.71
CA LEU A 5 59.85 -21.65 -14.93
C LEU A 5 59.42 -20.85 -13.69
N LYS A 6 60.33 -20.08 -13.07
CA LYS A 6 60.05 -19.24 -11.90
C LYS A 6 59.19 -18.02 -12.27
N SER A 7 59.47 -17.40 -13.42
CA SER A 7 58.69 -16.28 -13.96
C SER A 7 57.25 -16.69 -14.35
N ARG A 8 57.07 -17.88 -14.95
CA ARG A 8 55.73 -18.38 -15.30
C ARG A 8 54.86 -18.71 -14.08
N LYS A 9 55.45 -19.20 -12.99
CA LYS A 9 54.74 -19.46 -11.71
C LYS A 9 54.22 -18.17 -11.08
N ALA A 10 55.01 -17.09 -11.10
CA ALA A 10 54.59 -15.79 -10.58
C ALA A 10 53.47 -15.17 -11.43
N GLN A 11 53.54 -15.29 -12.76
CA GLN A 11 52.48 -14.83 -13.67
C GLN A 11 51.16 -15.58 -13.43
N PHE A 12 51.21 -16.89 -13.23
CA PHE A 12 50.02 -17.69 -12.93
C PHE A 12 49.37 -17.29 -11.59
N TYR A 13 50.19 -16.96 -10.59
CA TYR A 13 49.71 -16.48 -9.30
C TYR A 13 48.97 -15.15 -9.43
N ILE A 14 49.53 -14.18 -10.16
CA ILE A 14 48.90 -12.87 -10.40
C ILE A 14 47.57 -13.05 -11.16
N ILE A 15 47.56 -13.87 -12.22
CA ILE A 15 46.35 -14.14 -13.00
C ILE A 15 45.26 -14.79 -12.13
N SER A 16 45.65 -15.73 -11.25
CA SER A 16 44.71 -16.40 -10.34
C SER A 16 44.10 -15.42 -9.33
N VAL A 17 44.92 -14.54 -8.74
CA VAL A 17 44.45 -13.53 -7.78
C VAL A 17 43.50 -12.54 -8.46
N VAL A 18 43.85 -12.01 -9.63
CA VAL A 18 42.97 -11.09 -10.37
C VAL A 18 41.68 -11.78 -10.80
N GLY A 19 41.75 -13.05 -11.22
CA GLY A 19 40.58 -13.84 -11.57
C GLY A 19 39.62 -14.01 -10.39
N ILE A 20 40.13 -14.40 -9.22
CA ILE A 20 39.33 -14.57 -8.00
C ILE A 20 38.68 -13.25 -7.58
N VAL A 21 39.43 -12.14 -7.57
CA VAL A 21 38.89 -10.82 -7.21
C VAL A 21 37.79 -10.38 -8.18
N THR A 22 37.97 -10.64 -9.48
CA THR A 22 36.98 -10.29 -10.50
C THR A 22 35.69 -11.11 -10.35
N ILE A 23 35.81 -12.41 -10.06
CA ILE A 23 34.66 -13.28 -9.81
C ILE A 23 33.92 -12.84 -8.55
N LEU A 24 34.63 -12.56 -7.46
CA LEU A 24 34.02 -12.08 -6.21
C LEU A 24 33.32 -10.72 -6.41
N TYR A 25 33.93 -9.81 -7.17
CA TYR A 25 33.32 -8.52 -7.52
C TYR A 25 32.06 -8.69 -8.39
N ALA A 26 32.10 -9.58 -9.39
CA ALA A 26 30.94 -9.88 -10.24
C ALA A 26 29.79 -10.50 -9.45
N VAL A 27 30.09 -11.44 -8.54
CA VAL A 27 29.09 -12.05 -7.65
C VAL A 27 28.52 -11.00 -6.69
N GLY A 28 29.37 -10.17 -6.07
CA GLY A 28 28.92 -9.10 -5.18
C GLY A 28 28.02 -8.07 -5.89
N LYS A 29 28.37 -7.69 -7.12
CA LYS A 29 27.57 -6.77 -7.94
C LYS A 29 26.24 -7.39 -8.40
N SER A 30 26.25 -8.69 -8.71
CA SER A 30 25.04 -9.42 -9.07
C SER A 30 24.08 -9.50 -7.88
N LEU A 31 24.59 -9.85 -6.69
CA LEU A 31 23.76 -9.98 -5.48
C LEU A 31 23.19 -8.63 -4.99
N THR A 32 23.94 -7.53 -5.12
CA THR A 32 23.49 -6.20 -4.69
C THR A 32 22.46 -5.56 -5.62
N SER A 33 22.39 -5.96 -6.89
CA SER A 33 21.39 -5.42 -7.84
C SER A 33 19.98 -5.96 -7.62
N TYR A 34 19.81 -7.02 -6.80
CA TYR A 34 18.51 -7.67 -6.55
C TYR A 34 17.90 -7.41 -5.17
N SER A 35 18.60 -6.73 -4.24
CA SER A 35 18.17 -6.73 -2.83
C SER A 35 17.59 -5.43 -2.30
N ILE A 36 17.30 -4.43 -3.13
CA ILE A 36 16.38 -3.37 -2.74
C ILE A 36 15.08 -3.63 -3.50
N ILE A 37 14.35 -4.64 -3.05
CA ILE A 37 12.91 -4.70 -3.33
C ILE A 37 12.37 -3.40 -2.76
N ASP A 38 11.77 -2.57 -3.60
CA ASP A 38 11.16 -1.31 -3.22
C ASP A 38 10.03 -1.61 -2.23
N THR A 39 10.35 -1.63 -0.93
CA THR A 39 9.40 -1.90 0.15
C THR A 39 8.30 -0.85 0.18
N SER A 40 8.52 0.29 -0.47
CA SER A 40 7.54 1.33 -0.74
C SER A 40 6.36 0.84 -1.59
N GLU A 41 6.59 0.08 -2.67
CA GLU A 41 5.54 -0.39 -3.58
C GLU A 41 4.65 -1.44 -2.93
N VAL A 42 5.25 -2.36 -2.14
CA VAL A 42 4.51 -3.37 -1.38
C VAL A 42 3.69 -2.74 -0.26
N ALA A 43 4.22 -1.72 0.43
CA ALA A 43 3.48 -0.98 1.45
C ALA A 43 2.30 -0.20 0.85
N LEU A 44 2.51 0.50 -0.28
CA LEU A 44 1.45 1.21 -1.00
C LEU A 44 0.32 0.26 -1.43
N ARG A 45 0.64 -0.97 -1.82
CA ARG A 45 -0.36 -1.97 -2.23
C ARG A 45 -1.33 -2.33 -1.09
N ASN A 46 -0.85 -2.36 0.16
CA ASN A 46 -1.69 -2.60 1.33
C ASN A 46 -2.57 -1.39 1.65
N ASP A 47 -2.04 -0.16 1.53
CA ASP A 47 -2.78 1.07 1.79
C ASP A 47 -3.98 1.20 0.83
N PHE A 48 -3.77 0.97 -0.46
CA PHE A 48 -4.86 0.98 -1.45
C PHE A 48 -5.87 -0.14 -1.24
N PHE A 49 -5.43 -1.33 -0.83
CA PHE A 49 -6.35 -2.43 -0.54
C PHE A 49 -7.29 -2.09 0.63
N ILE A 50 -6.73 -1.56 1.72
CA ILE A 50 -7.50 -1.13 2.89
C ILE A 50 -8.46 0.00 2.51
N PHE A 51 -7.96 1.00 1.78
CA PHE A 51 -8.77 2.12 1.31
C PHE A 51 -9.96 1.67 0.46
N ASN A 52 -9.71 0.81 -0.53
CA ASN A 52 -10.76 0.29 -1.41
C ASN A 52 -11.79 -0.53 -0.63
N ASN A 53 -11.36 -1.32 0.36
CA ASN A 53 -12.26 -2.07 1.22
C ASN A 53 -13.15 -1.12 2.04
N ILE A 54 -12.61 -0.04 2.61
CA ILE A 54 -13.41 0.97 3.33
C ILE A 54 -14.49 1.58 2.40
N VAL A 55 -14.12 1.91 1.17
CA VAL A 55 -15.05 2.46 0.17
C VAL A 55 -16.12 1.43 -0.21
N GLU A 56 -15.73 0.19 -0.46
CA GLU A 56 -16.66 -0.89 -0.80
C GLU A 56 -17.66 -1.18 0.34
N LYS A 57 -17.17 -1.26 1.58
CA LYS A 57 -18.03 -1.48 2.75
C LYS A 57 -18.90 -0.26 3.07
N THR A 58 -18.45 0.95 2.76
CA THR A 58 -19.30 2.14 2.80
C THR A 58 -20.50 1.96 1.87
N LEU A 59 -20.27 1.60 0.61
CA LEU A 59 -21.34 1.38 -0.36
C LEU A 59 -22.28 0.23 0.06
N ALA A 60 -21.75 -0.83 0.66
CA ALA A 60 -22.58 -1.91 1.21
C ALA A 60 -23.48 -1.41 2.36
N THR A 61 -22.94 -0.60 3.27
CA THR A 61 -23.68 -0.02 4.41
C THR A 61 -24.83 0.86 3.93
N LEU A 62 -24.63 1.59 2.83
CA LEU A 62 -25.69 2.37 2.18
C LEU A 62 -26.84 1.49 1.70
N ASN A 63 -26.53 0.35 1.07
CA ASN A 63 -27.54 -0.54 0.50
C ASN A 63 -28.31 -1.36 1.54
N VAL A 64 -27.75 -1.56 2.74
CA VAL A 64 -28.39 -2.33 3.83
C VAL A 64 -29.42 -1.51 4.59
N SER A 65 -29.21 -0.19 4.66
CA SER A 65 -30.13 0.73 5.32
C SER A 65 -31.51 0.67 4.64
N LYS A 66 -32.60 1.04 5.32
CA LYS A 66 -33.96 1.04 4.71
C LYS A 66 -34.67 2.38 4.81
N ASN A 67 -34.14 3.27 5.63
CA ASN A 67 -34.69 4.59 5.85
C ASN A 67 -33.58 5.55 6.29
N CYS A 68 -33.93 6.84 6.40
CA CYS A 68 -32.99 7.91 6.75
C CYS A 68 -32.38 7.79 8.15
N GLU A 69 -33.14 7.31 9.14
CA GLU A 69 -32.67 7.18 10.52
C GLU A 69 -31.66 6.04 10.63
N GLU A 70 -32.00 4.89 10.04
CA GLU A 70 -31.13 3.72 9.95
C GLU A 70 -29.87 4.03 9.13
N LEU A 71 -30.01 4.75 8.02
CA LEU A 71 -28.87 5.21 7.22
C LEU A 71 -27.90 6.06 8.05
N LYS A 72 -28.42 7.03 8.79
CA LYS A 72 -27.60 7.90 9.64
C LYS A 72 -26.91 7.10 10.75
N PHE A 73 -27.65 6.20 11.39
CA PHE A 73 -27.11 5.32 12.43
C PHE A 73 -25.99 4.42 11.88
N ASN A 74 -26.25 3.73 10.78
CA ASN A 74 -25.30 2.80 10.15
C ASN A 74 -24.03 3.51 9.68
N LEU A 75 -24.15 4.73 9.12
CA LEU A 75 -22.99 5.51 8.70
C LEU A 75 -22.14 6.00 9.87
N GLU A 76 -22.75 6.44 10.98
CA GLU A 76 -22.01 6.78 12.19
C GLU A 76 -21.32 5.56 12.81
N GLU A 77 -22.03 4.43 12.88
CA GLU A 77 -21.47 3.19 13.41
C GLU A 77 -20.29 2.72 12.55
N PHE A 78 -20.47 2.69 11.23
CA PHE A 78 -19.41 2.31 10.30
C PHE A 78 -18.19 3.23 10.43
N LYS A 79 -18.39 4.54 10.55
CA LYS A 79 -17.31 5.51 10.79
C LYS A 79 -16.52 5.16 12.06
N LEU A 80 -17.20 4.86 13.17
CA LEU A 80 -16.55 4.50 14.42
C LEU A 80 -15.81 3.16 14.32
N ILE A 81 -16.39 2.17 13.66
CA ILE A 81 -15.77 0.86 13.47
C ILE A 81 -14.55 0.98 12.58
N ALA A 82 -14.66 1.64 11.43
CA ALA A 82 -13.55 1.81 10.50
C ALA A 82 -12.38 2.55 11.15
N THR A 83 -12.65 3.67 11.83
CA THR A 83 -11.59 4.44 12.51
C THR A 83 -10.90 3.66 13.63
N ARG A 84 -11.63 2.84 14.40
CA ARG A 84 -11.04 2.02 15.47
C ARG A 84 -10.33 0.78 14.97
N ALA A 85 -10.88 0.10 13.97
CA ALA A 85 -10.35 -1.18 13.48
C ALA A 85 -8.97 -1.04 12.82
N PHE A 86 -8.70 0.11 12.20
CA PHE A 86 -7.43 0.38 11.51
C PHE A 86 -6.46 1.24 12.34
N ALA A 87 -6.87 1.72 13.51
CA ALA A 87 -5.95 2.30 14.48
C ALA A 87 -5.06 1.19 15.09
N PRO A 88 -3.74 1.41 15.34
CA PRO A 88 -2.99 2.68 15.26
C PRO A 88 -2.25 2.92 13.93
N HIS A 89 -2.31 1.98 12.99
CA HIS A 89 -1.47 2.01 11.79
C HIS A 89 -1.94 3.01 10.74
N PHE A 90 -3.24 3.30 10.73
CA PHE A 90 -3.86 4.23 9.81
C PHE A 90 -4.68 5.26 10.56
N ARG A 91 -4.67 6.48 10.06
CA ARG A 91 -5.66 7.49 10.42
C ARG A 91 -6.66 7.60 9.27
N ILE A 92 -7.94 7.47 9.60
CA ILE A 92 -9.03 7.59 8.62
C ILE A 92 -9.84 8.83 8.97
N ASP A 93 -9.86 9.80 8.06
CA ASP A 93 -10.79 10.93 8.13
C ASP A 93 -12.00 10.56 7.27
N TYR A 94 -13.04 10.02 7.92
CA TYR A 94 -14.30 9.63 7.29
C TYR A 94 -15.35 10.72 7.47
N ASN A 95 -15.55 11.54 6.44
CA ASN A 95 -16.54 12.60 6.43
C ASN A 95 -17.66 12.29 5.44
N TYR A 96 -18.90 12.52 5.86
CA TYR A 96 -20.06 12.37 5.01
C TYR A 96 -21.08 13.46 5.32
N THR A 97 -21.88 13.83 4.32
CA THR A 97 -23.00 14.75 4.48
C THR A 97 -24.21 14.22 3.72
N ILE A 98 -25.33 14.04 4.42
CA ILE A 98 -26.60 13.66 3.80
C ILE A 98 -27.23 14.93 3.23
N ALA A 99 -27.15 15.12 1.91
CA ALA A 99 -27.61 16.32 1.22
C ALA A 99 -29.15 16.36 1.10
N SER A 100 -29.77 15.19 0.91
CA SER A 100 -31.22 15.05 0.87
C SER A 100 -31.61 13.70 1.45
N CYS A 101 -32.69 13.66 2.23
CA CYS A 101 -33.24 12.41 2.73
C CYS A 101 -34.77 12.46 2.68
N THR A 102 -35.35 11.52 1.94
CA THR A 102 -36.79 11.38 1.72
C THR A 102 -37.21 9.95 2.08
N ALA A 103 -38.53 9.70 2.14
CA ALA A 103 -39.05 8.36 2.43
C ALA A 103 -38.64 7.29 1.40
N ILE A 104 -38.26 7.69 0.17
CA ILE A 104 -37.96 6.80 -0.96
C ILE A 104 -36.52 6.86 -1.43
N SER A 105 -35.78 7.92 -1.08
CA SER A 105 -34.40 8.08 -1.53
C SER A 105 -33.57 8.98 -0.62
N ALA A 106 -32.26 8.78 -0.64
CA ALA A 106 -31.29 9.62 0.05
C ALA A 106 -30.09 9.91 -0.86
N THR A 107 -29.57 11.14 -0.78
CA THR A 107 -28.33 11.55 -1.46
C THR A 107 -27.28 11.84 -0.41
N VAL A 108 -26.16 11.11 -0.47
CA VAL A 108 -25.06 11.24 0.48
C VAL A 108 -23.78 11.56 -0.25
N ASN A 109 -23.09 12.60 0.20
CA ASN A 109 -21.76 12.95 -0.26
C ASN A 109 -20.74 12.41 0.72
N PHE A 110 -19.71 11.74 0.20
CA PHE A 110 -18.61 11.19 0.97
C PHE A 110 -17.32 11.92 0.61
N ASN A 111 -16.51 12.15 1.64
CA ASN A 111 -15.13 12.58 1.52
C ASN A 111 -14.31 11.74 2.51
N ILE A 112 -13.58 10.76 1.97
CA ILE A 112 -12.85 9.77 2.75
C ILE A 112 -11.37 9.95 2.46
N THR A 113 -10.58 10.14 3.52
CA THR A 113 -9.12 10.20 3.45
C THR A 113 -8.51 9.13 4.35
N LEU A 114 -7.57 8.37 3.82
CA LEU A 114 -6.72 7.45 4.58
C LEU A 114 -5.31 8.02 4.60
N TYR A 115 -4.76 8.18 5.80
CA TYR A 115 -3.38 8.54 6.03
C TYR A 115 -2.63 7.32 6.57
N SER A 116 -1.53 6.98 5.90
CA SER A 116 -0.50 6.08 6.42
C SER A 116 0.78 6.87 6.69
N ILE A 117 1.83 6.19 7.12
CA ILE A 117 3.14 6.82 7.38
C ILE A 117 3.73 7.43 6.11
N ASN A 118 3.47 6.81 4.96
CA ASN A 118 4.13 7.13 3.69
C ASN A 118 3.15 7.57 2.59
N SER A 119 1.85 7.51 2.83
CA SER A 119 0.85 7.79 1.80
C SER A 119 -0.39 8.50 2.36
N GLU A 120 -1.03 9.25 1.47
CA GLU A 120 -2.31 9.89 1.71
C GLU A 120 -3.20 9.60 0.52
N ILE A 121 -4.29 8.86 0.76
CA ILE A 121 -5.22 8.42 -0.28
C ILE A 121 -6.57 9.08 -0.01
N LYS A 122 -7.09 9.77 -1.02
CA LYS A 122 -8.34 10.55 -0.93
C LYS A 122 -9.33 10.12 -1.99
N THR A 123 -10.60 10.11 -1.62
CA THR A 123 -11.70 10.00 -2.57
C THR A 123 -12.88 10.83 -2.13
N SER A 124 -13.57 11.39 -3.10
CA SER A 124 -14.84 12.07 -2.88
C SER A 124 -15.84 11.58 -3.92
N PHE A 125 -17.01 11.16 -3.46
CA PHE A 125 -18.07 10.69 -4.34
C PHE A 125 -19.44 10.97 -3.75
N THR A 126 -20.43 11.09 -4.62
CA THR A 126 -21.83 11.21 -4.24
C THR A 126 -22.55 9.92 -4.59
N LYS A 127 -23.37 9.41 -3.68
CA LYS A 127 -24.19 8.24 -3.90
C LYS A 127 -25.65 8.56 -3.62
N ILE A 128 -26.50 8.17 -4.57
CA ILE A 128 -27.95 8.17 -4.44
C ILE A 128 -28.39 6.76 -4.08
N ILE A 129 -29.23 6.65 -3.07
CA ILE A 129 -29.80 5.41 -2.55
C ILE A 129 -31.30 5.52 -2.75
N ASN A 130 -31.89 4.46 -3.29
CA ASN A 130 -33.34 4.32 -3.44
C ASN A 130 -33.77 3.12 -2.60
N TRP A 131 -34.83 3.28 -1.81
CA TRP A 131 -35.39 2.24 -0.95
C TRP A 131 -36.64 1.62 -1.58
#